data_AF-A0A382AX22-F1
#
_entry.id   AF-A0A382AX22-F1
#
_cell.length_a   1.000
_cell.length_b   1.000
_cell.length_c   1.000
_cell.angle_alpha   90.00
_cell.angle_beta   90.00
_cell.angle_gamma   90.00
#
_symmetry.space_group_name_H-M   'P 1'
#
loop_
_entity.id
_entity.type
_entity.pdbx_description
1 polymer ?
#
loop_
_entity_poly.entity_id
_entity_poly.type
_entity_poly.pdbx_seq_one_letter_code
_entity_poly.pdbx_strand_id
1 'polypeptide(L)' 'GAMSLEGDPFHNFLLDEYSIQVPVMPWRHHGVRYIRISAQLYNHVDEYRYLAEALSESL' A
#
# COMPACT_ATOMS: atom_id res chain seq x y z
N GLY A 1 7.33 -3.25 18.60
CA GLY A 1 6.83 -1.95 19.10
C GLY A 1 5.47 -1.70 18.46
N ALA A 2 4.51 -1.18 19.22
CA ALA A 2 3.15 -0.95 18.73
C ALA A 2 3.15 -0.16 17.40
N MET A 3 2.21 -0.48 16.50
CA MET A 3 1.95 0.34 15.31
C MET A 3 1.78 1.79 15.75
N SER A 4 2.43 2.73 15.05
CA SER A 4 2.15 4.15 15.24
C SER A 4 0.65 4.38 15.02
N LEU A 5 0.02 5.20 15.87
CA LEU A 5 -1.36 5.65 15.64
C LEU A 5 -1.50 6.39 14.30
N GLU A 6 -0.40 6.93 13.77
CA GLU A 6 -0.34 7.70 12.52
C GLU A 6 -0.19 6.80 11.28
N GLY A 7 0.03 5.49 11.43
CA GLY A 7 0.25 4.57 10.31
C GLY A 7 1.64 4.68 9.69
N ASP A 8 1.84 4.04 8.53
CA ASP A 8 3.07 4.13 7.73
C ASP A 8 2.94 5.32 6.74
N PRO A 9 3.89 6.28 6.69
CA PRO A 9 3.79 7.44 5.81
C PRO A 9 3.64 7.09 4.32
N PHE A 10 4.09 5.91 3.91
CA PHE A 10 3.92 5.44 2.55
C PHE A 10 2.46 5.23 2.16
N HIS A 11 1.58 4.99 3.14
CA HIS A 11 0.13 5.00 2.90
C HIS A 11 -0.34 6.36 2.37
N ASN A 12 0.08 7.45 3.02
CA ASN A 12 -0.31 8.81 2.62
C ASN A 12 0.28 9.15 1.26
N PHE A 13 1.54 8.79 1.01
CA PHE A 13 2.17 8.99 -0.30
C PHE A 13 1.40 8.30 -1.44
N LEU A 14 1.00 7.03 -1.28
CA LEU A 14 0.21 6.33 -2.29
C LEU A 14 -1.16 6.98 -2.50
N LEU A 15 -1.78 7.50 -1.45
CA LEU A 15 -3.05 8.20 -1.53
C LEU A 15 -2.90 9.55 -2.25
N ASP A 16 -1.92 10.35 -1.85
CA ASP A 16 -1.75 11.73 -2.33
C ASP A 16 -1.28 11.77 -3.80
N GLU A 17 -0.33 10.91 -4.18
CA GLU A 17 0.28 10.95 -5.52
C GLU A 17 -0.46 10.07 -6.54
N TYR A 18 -0.99 8.92 -6.08
CA TYR A 18 -1.56 7.90 -6.98
C TYR A 18 -3.06 7.68 -6.74
N SER A 19 -3.68 8.35 -5.76
CA SER A 19 -5.08 8.08 -5.36
C SER A 19 -5.33 6.62 -4.95
N ILE A 20 -4.31 5.94 -4.43
CA ILE A 20 -4.37 4.54 -4.02
C ILE A 20 -4.48 4.47 -2.49
N GLN A 21 -5.60 3.93 -2.00
CA GLN A 21 -5.78 3.67 -0.57
C GLN A 21 -5.62 2.18 -0.24
N VAL A 22 -4.45 1.80 0.29
CA VAL A 22 -4.18 0.43 0.76
C VAL A 22 -3.50 0.43 2.14
N PRO A 23 -3.81 -0.53 3.02
CA PRO A 23 -3.04 -0.71 4.26
C PRO A 23 -1.58 -1.03 3.97
N VAL A 24 -0.68 -0.20 4.50
CA VAL A 24 0.76 -0.43 4.53
C VAL A 24 1.14 -0.77 5.97
N MET A 25 1.65 -1.99 6.19
CA MET A 25 1.98 -2.49 7.51
C MET A 25 3.49 -2.71 7.65
N PRO A 26 4.18 -1.97 8.53
CA PRO A 26 5.60 -2.20 8.79
C PRO A 26 5.78 -3.49 9.59
N TRP A 27 6.46 -4.49 9.01
CA TRP A 27 6.73 -5.76 9.69
C TRP A 27 8.19 -5.85 10.11
N ARG A 28 8.45 -5.41 11.34
CA ARG A 28 9.82 -5.23 11.87
C ARG A 28 10.67 -6.49 11.84
N HIS A 29 10.08 -7.67 12.04
CA HIS A 29 10.82 -8.94 12.06
C HIS A 29 11.38 -9.34 10.69
N HIS A 30 10.80 -8.84 9.60
CA HIS A 30 11.25 -9.14 8.23
C HIS A 30 12.01 -7.97 7.62
N GLY A 31 12.09 -6.83 8.30
CA GLY A 31 12.73 -5.62 7.78
C GLY A 31 12.04 -5.06 6.52
N VAL A 32 10.79 -5.42 6.26
CA VAL A 32 10.03 -5.02 5.07
C VAL A 32 8.65 -4.50 5.43
N ARG A 33 8.01 -3.82 4.47
CA ARG A 33 6.61 -3.42 4.53
C ARG A 33 5.75 -4.45 3.81
N TYR A 34 4.58 -4.74 4.37
CA TYR A 34 3.54 -5.51 3.71
C TYR A 34 2.43 -4.59 3.22
N ILE A 35 1.96 -4.82 2.00
CA ILE A 35 0.74 -4.22 1.50
C ILE A 35 -0.35 -5.27 1.54
N ARG A 36 -1.50 -4.92 2.13
CA ARG A 36 -2.67 -5.79 2.14
C ARG A 36 -3.68 -5.30 1.10
N ILE A 37 -3.82 -6.04 0.02
CA ILE A 37 -4.90 -5.84 -0.94
C ILE A 37 -6.04 -6.82 -0.67
N SER A 38 -7.26 -6.37 -0.91
CA SER A 38 -8.42 -7.24 -1.01
C SER A 38 -8.87 -7.28 -2.47
N ALA A 39 -9.45 -8.41 -2.89
CA ALA A 39 -10.10 -8.52 -4.17
C ALA A 39 -11.60 -8.65 -4.00
N GLN A 40 -12.35 -7.84 -4.74
CA GLN A 40 -13.79 -7.78 -4.71
C GLN A 40 -14.36 -7.77 -6.14
N LEU A 41 -15.65 -8.09 -6.27
CA LEU A 41 -16.33 -8.14 -7.57
C LEU A 41 -16.34 -6.80 -8.32
N TYR A 42 -16.21 -5.69 -7.60
CA TYR A 42 -16.16 -4.35 -8.19
C TYR A 42 -14.76 -3.93 -8.62
N ASN A 43 -13.72 -4.72 -8.33
CA ASN A 43 -12.38 -4.40 -8.78
C ASN A 43 -12.15 -4.86 -10.22
N HIS A 44 -11.44 -4.05 -10.99
CA HIS A 44 -10.92 -4.40 -12.31
C HIS A 44 -9.46 -4.83 -12.22
N VAL A 45 -9.02 -5.72 -13.11
CA VAL A 45 -7.62 -6.19 -13.18
C VAL A 45 -6.63 -5.02 -13.35
N ASP A 46 -7.06 -3.96 -14.03
CA ASP A 46 -6.22 -2.79 -14.30
C ASP A 46 -5.93 -1.96 -13.04
N GLU A 47 -6.80 -1.98 -12.02
CA GLU A 47 -6.51 -1.33 -10.74
C GLU A 47 -5.33 -1.98 -10.03
N TYR A 48 -5.18 -3.31 -10.12
CA TYR A 48 -4.03 -4.03 -9.58
C TYR A 48 -2.76 -3.80 -10.40
N ARG A 49 -2.89 -3.65 -11.71
CA ARG A 49 -1.74 -3.28 -12.57
C ARG A 49 -1.26 -1.88 -12.25
N TYR A 50 -2.18 -0.94 -12.08
CA TYR A 50 -1.88 0.43 -11.69
C TYR A 50 -1.21 0.49 -10.32
N LEU A 51 -1.69 -0.30 -9.35
CA LEU A 51 -0.98 -0.46 -8.07
C LEU A 51 0.44 -1.00 -8.25
N ALA A 52 0.64 -2.02 -9.09
CA ALA A 52 1.97 -2.58 -9.32
C ALA A 52 2.93 -1.57 -9.98
N GLU A 53 2.43 -0.74 -10.91
CA GLU A 53 3.17 0.34 -11.54
C GLU A 53 3.57 1.42 -10.51
N ALA A 54 2.61 1.94 -9.74
CA ALA A 54 2.86 2.94 -8.70
C ALA A 54 3.89 2.47 -7.66
N LEU A 55 3.81 1.20 -7.26
CA LEU A 55 4.80 0.61 -6.35
C LEU A 55 6.18 0.47 -6.97
N SER A 56 6.27 0.19 -8.27
CA SER A 56 7.55 0.05 -8.97
C SER A 56 8.27 1.38 -9.15
N GLU A 57 7.52 2.48 -9.27
CA GLU A 57 8.08 3.84 -9.40
C GLU A 57 8.49 4.46 -8.07
N SER A 58 7.97 3.97 -6.94
CA SER A 58 8.10 4.59 -5.62
C SER A 58 8.97 3.81 -4.62
N LEU A 59 9.53 2.68 -5.03
CA LEU A 59 10.47 1.84 -4.27
C LEU A 59 11.91 1.99 -4.76
#